data_AF-A0A2N9GV13-F1
#
_entry.id   AF-A0A2N9GV13-F1
#
_cell.length_a   1.000
_cell.length_b   1.000
_cell.length_c   1.000
_cell.angle_alpha   90.00
_cell.angle_beta   90.00
_cell.angle_gamma   90.00
#
_symmetry.space_group_name_H-M   'P 1'
#
loop_
_entity.id
_entity.type
_entity.pdbx_description
1 polymer ?
#
loop_
_entity_poly.entity_id
_entity_poly.type
_entity_poly.pdbx_seq_one_letter_code
_entity_poly.pdbx_strand_id
1 'polypeptide(L)'
;MEAEEAANYRVKFIDFFHAFMSILVFVAVALFDKNVVKCFFPTPSEEAKELLVAVPVGIGVVCSLLFVTFPTKRHGIGFPLSRQ
;
A
#
# COMPACT_ATOMS: atom_id res chain seq x y z
N MET A 1 22.22 -18.94 -12.41
CA MET A 1 22.07 -18.38 -11.06
C MET A 1 22.20 -19.55 -10.11
N GLU A 2 23.20 -19.51 -9.25
CA GLU A 2 23.44 -20.58 -8.28
C GLU A 2 22.29 -20.62 -7.26
N ALA A 3 22.04 -21.78 -6.66
CA ALA A 3 20.91 -21.97 -5.74
C ALA A 3 20.98 -21.04 -4.51
N GLU A 4 22.19 -20.68 -4.10
CA GLU A 4 22.47 -19.75 -3.00
C GLU A 4 22.04 -18.31 -3.34
N GLU A 5 22.38 -17.83 -4.54
CA GLU A 5 21.97 -16.51 -5.01
C GLU A 5 20.45 -16.41 -5.16
N ALA A 6 19.80 -17.47 -5.67
CA ALA A 6 18.34 -17.55 -5.78
C ALA A 6 17.63 -17.51 -4.43
N ALA A 7 18.24 -18.04 -3.36
CA ALA A 7 17.67 -18.06 -2.03
C ALA A 7 17.44 -16.64 -1.47
N ASN A 8 18.28 -15.68 -1.84
CA ASN A 8 18.16 -14.28 -1.43
C ASN A 8 16.89 -13.60 -1.96
N TYR A 9 16.34 -14.09 -3.07
CA TYR A 9 15.16 -13.53 -3.71
C TYR A 9 13.85 -14.18 -3.25
N ARG A 10 13.88 -15.25 -2.44
CA ARG A 10 12.68 -15.93 -1.95
C ARG A 10 11.75 -14.99 -1.21
N VAL A 11 10.44 -15.14 -1.42
CA VAL A 11 9.40 -14.35 -0.73
C VAL A 11 9.46 -14.60 0.78
N LYS A 12 9.34 -13.53 1.56
CA LYS A 12 9.37 -13.53 3.01
C LYS A 12 8.04 -13.00 3.54
N PHE A 13 7.72 -13.31 4.80
CA PHE A 13 6.50 -12.81 5.45
C PHE A 13 6.35 -11.28 5.36
N ILE A 14 7.46 -10.55 5.52
CA ILE A 14 7.49 -9.09 5.43
C ILE A 14 7.06 -8.56 4.04
N ASP A 15 7.23 -9.34 2.98
CA ASP A 15 6.78 -8.95 1.64
C ASP A 15 5.23 -8.92 1.59
N PHE A 16 4.54 -9.85 2.26
CA PHE A 16 3.07 -9.85 2.37
C PHE A 16 2.56 -8.70 3.24
N PHE A 17 3.27 -8.39 4.32
CA PHE A 17 2.97 -7.22 5.17
C PHE A 17 3.00 -5.92 4.36
N HIS A 18 4.07 -5.69 3.58
CA HIS A 18 4.19 -4.52 2.71
C HIS A 18 3.13 -4.50 1.59
N ALA A 19 2.81 -5.66 1.02
CA ALA A 19 1.78 -5.77 -0.01
C ALA A 19 0.40 -5.39 0.54
N PHE A 20 0.03 -5.89 1.72
CA PHE A 20 -1.23 -5.55 2.39
C PHE A 20 -1.33 -4.05 2.69
N MET A 21 -0.29 -3.47 3.29
CA MET A 21 -0.26 -2.03 3.55
C MET A 21 -0.34 -1.20 2.27
N SER A 22 0.29 -1.64 1.18
CA SER A 22 0.20 -0.97 -0.13
C SER A 22 -1.23 -0.99 -0.67
N ILE A 23 -1.98 -2.09 -0.48
CA ILE A 23 -3.41 -2.15 -0.83
C ILE A 23 -4.21 -1.15 0.00
N LEU A 24 -3.96 -1.06 1.31
CA LEU A 24 -4.64 -0.08 2.17
C LEU A 24 -4.36 1.36 1.72
N VAL A 25 -3.11 1.69 1.42
CA VAL A 25 -2.73 3.01 0.89
C VAL A 25 -3.43 3.28 -0.44
N PHE A 26 -3.47 2.31 -1.36
CA PHE A 26 -4.19 2.45 -2.62
C PHE A 26 -5.67 2.73 -2.40
N VAL A 27 -6.34 1.99 -1.50
CA VAL A 27 -7.75 2.23 -1.14
C VAL A 27 -7.92 3.63 -0.55
N ALA A 28 -7.05 4.05 0.36
CA ALA A 28 -7.10 5.40 0.95
C ALA A 28 -6.98 6.49 -0.14
N VAL A 29 -6.05 6.34 -1.08
CA VAL A 29 -5.89 7.26 -2.22
C VAL A 29 -7.12 7.26 -3.13
N ALA A 30 -7.67 6.08 -3.43
CA ALA A 30 -8.88 5.95 -4.24
C ALA A 30 -10.09 6.63 -3.56
N LEU A 31 -10.21 6.53 -2.23
CA LEU A 31 -11.26 7.21 -1.47
C LEU A 31 -11.06 8.73 -1.34
N PHE A 32 -9.90 9.26 -1.71
CA PHE A 32 -9.72 10.71 -1.89
C PHE A 32 -10.13 11.20 -3.29
N ASP A 33 -10.29 10.31 -4.26
CA ASP A 33 -10.74 10.68 -5.59
C ASP A 33 -12.26 10.89 -5.62
N LYS A 34 -12.69 12.10 -6.00
CA LYS A 34 -14.10 12.48 -6.00
C LYS A 34 -14.94 11.65 -6.98
N ASN A 35 -14.38 11.21 -8.10
CA ASN A 35 -15.10 10.39 -9.08
C ASN A 35 -15.31 8.98 -8.55
N VAL A 36 -14.27 8.39 -7.93
CA VAL A 36 -14.36 7.08 -7.27
C VAL A 36 -15.39 7.13 -6.14
N VAL A 37 -15.29 8.11 -5.23
CA VAL A 37 -16.25 8.26 -4.14
C VAL A 37 -17.67 8.44 -4.65
N LYS A 38 -17.88 9.30 -5.67
CA LYS A 38 -19.22 9.49 -6.26
C LYS A 38 -19.75 8.23 -6.93
N CYS A 39 -18.89 7.38 -7.48
CA CYS A 39 -19.27 6.11 -8.12
C CYS A 39 -19.71 5.06 -7.09
N PHE A 40 -18.95 4.88 -6.00
CA PHE A 40 -19.22 3.86 -4.99
C PHE A 40 -20.18 4.31 -3.89
N PHE A 41 -20.22 5.61 -3.60
CA PHE A 41 -21.06 6.24 -2.58
C PHE A 41 -21.83 7.42 -3.18
N PRO A 42 -22.79 7.17 -4.09
CA PRO A 42 -23.52 8.24 -4.78
C PRO A 42 -24.40 9.08 -3.84
N THR A 43 -24.90 8.49 -2.75
CA THR A 43 -25.71 9.15 -1.71
C THR A 43 -25.26 8.68 -0.31
N PRO A 44 -24.09 9.14 0.18
CA PRO A 44 -23.57 8.72 1.47
C PRO A 44 -24.39 9.34 2.62
N SER A 45 -24.62 8.56 3.68
CA SER A 45 -25.10 9.11 4.96
C SER A 45 -24.08 10.07 5.57
N GLU A 46 -24.49 10.89 6.54
CA GLU A 46 -23.54 11.80 7.22
C GLU A 46 -22.39 11.02 7.90
N GLU A 47 -22.70 9.90 8.54
CA GLU A 47 -21.71 8.98 9.12
C GLU A 47 -20.71 8.48 8.07
N ALA A 48 -21.20 8.10 6.88
CA ALA A 48 -20.33 7.64 5.80
C ALA A 48 -19.43 8.76 5.29
N LYS A 49 -19.91 10.02 5.22
CA LYS A 49 -19.07 11.16 4.84
C LYS A 49 -17.93 11.39 5.82
N GLU A 50 -18.20 11.26 7.11
CA GLU A 50 -17.16 11.37 8.14
C GLU A 50 -16.11 10.27 7.99
N LEU A 51 -16.54 9.01 7.79
CA LEU A 51 -15.63 7.88 7.59
C LEU A 51 -14.81 8.01 6.30
N LEU A 52 -15.40 8.52 5.21
CA LEU A 52 -14.71 8.76 3.94
C LEU A 52 -13.55 9.76 4.07
N VAL A 53 -13.56 10.60 5.10
CA VAL A 53 -12.45 11.53 5.41
C VAL A 53 -11.51 10.92 6.45
N ALA A 54 -12.05 10.43 7.57
CA ALA A 54 -11.25 10.00 8.71
C ALA A 54 -10.46 8.71 8.44
N VAL A 55 -11.06 7.74 7.75
CA VAL A 55 -10.44 6.42 7.51
C VAL A 55 -9.21 6.53 6.60
N PRO A 56 -9.26 7.21 5.43
CA PRO A 56 -8.07 7.38 4.59
C PRO A 56 -6.93 8.11 5.29
N VAL A 57 -7.22 9.14 6.10
CA VAL A 57 -6.22 9.86 6.90
C VAL A 57 -5.55 8.94 7.92
N GLY A 58 -6.35 8.16 8.66
CA GLY A 58 -5.84 7.20 9.64
C GLY A 58 -4.96 6.13 9.00
N ILE A 59 -5.39 5.58 7.86
CA ILE A 59 -4.60 4.62 7.07
C ILE A 59 -3.27 5.25 6.64
N GLY A 60 -3.29 6.48 6.13
CA GLY A 60 -2.10 7.20 5.71
C GLY A 60 -1.08 7.34 6.85
N VAL A 61 -1.52 7.84 8.00
CA VAL A 61 -0.64 8.02 9.18
C VAL A 61 -0.06 6.69 9.64
N VAL A 62 -0.90 5.67 9.85
CA VAL A 62 -0.45 4.35 10.34
C VAL A 62 0.47 3.67 9.34
N CYS A 63 0.13 3.65 8.05
CA CYS A 63 0.94 2.99 7.04
C CYS A 63 2.28 3.71 6.85
N SER A 64 2.32 5.05 6.88
CA SER A 64 3.58 5.80 6.80
C SER A 64 4.52 5.46 7.95
N LEU A 65 4.00 5.40 9.19
CA LEU A 65 4.80 4.98 10.34
C LEU A 65 5.34 3.56 10.15
N LEU A 66 4.47 2.62 9.77
CA LEU A 66 4.85 1.23 9.60
C LEU A 66 5.89 1.02 8.49
N PHE A 67 5.77 1.70 7.34
CA PHE A 67 6.74 1.62 6.25
C PHE A 67 8.11 2.18 6.65
N VAL A 68 8.14 3.23 7.46
CA VAL A 68 9.40 3.78 8.00
C VAL A 68 10.02 2.82 9.00
N THR A 69 9.22 2.23 9.91
CA THR A 69 9.72 1.32 10.96
C THR A 69 10.16 -0.04 10.44
N PHE A 70 9.54 -0.53 9.36
CA PHE A 70 9.82 -1.84 8.78
C PHE A 70 10.22 -1.70 7.32
N PRO A 71 11.42 -1.18 6.99
CA PRO A 71 11.82 -0.96 5.60
C PRO A 71 12.07 -2.28 4.85
N THR A 72 11.93 -2.24 3.53
CA THR A 72 12.28 -3.35 2.62
C THR A 72 13.39 -2.95 1.64
N LYS A 73 14.20 -3.93 1.21
CA LYS A 73 15.20 -3.79 0.14
C LYS A 73 14.68 -4.28 -1.23
N ARG A 74 13.39 -4.62 -1.31
CA ARG A 74 12.77 -5.06 -2.56
C ARG A 74 12.64 -3.89 -3.52
N HIS A 75 13.04 -4.12 -4.76
CA HIS A 75 12.91 -3.15 -5.83
C HIS A 75 11.55 -3.27 -6.51
N GLY A 76 10.93 -2.13 -6.82
CA GLY A 76 9.68 -2.05 -7.56
C GLY A 76 9.88 -2.03 -9.08
N ILE A 77 8.79 -1.78 -9.81
CA ILE A 77 8.82 -1.58 -11.25
C ILE A 77 9.63 -0.30 -11.56
N GLY A 78 10.57 -0.38 -12.50
CA GLY A 78 11.40 0.74 -12.93
C GLY A 78 12.80 0.80 -12.31
N PHE A 79 13.15 -0.11 -11.39
CA PHE A 79 14.51 -0.24 -10.90
C PHE A 79 15.41 -1.00 -11.91
N PRO A 80 16.70 -0.63 -12.05
CA PRO A 80 17.63 -1.36 -12.90
C PRO A 80 17.83 -2.78 -12.38
N LEU A 81 18.03 -3.73 -13.30
CA LEU A 81 18.38 -5.09 -12.93
C LEU A 81 19.76 -5.09 -12.27
N SER A 82 19.89 -5.77 -11.13
CA SER A 82 21.12 -5.84 -10.34
C SER A 82 22.28 -6.58 -11.03
N ARG A 83 22.10 -7.00 -12.28
CA ARG A 83 23.11 -7.62 -13.15
C ARG A 83 23.06 -6.92 -14.51
N GLN A 84 23.82 -5.83 -14.63
CA GLN A 84 24.37 -5.33 -15.88
C GLN A 84 25.89 -5.35 -15.75
#